data_AF-A0A0B7FMT4-F1
#
_entry.id   AF-A0A0B7FMT4-F1
#
_cell.length_a   1.000
_cell.length_b   1.000
_cell.length_c   1.000
_cell.angle_alpha   90.00
_cell.angle_beta   90.00
_cell.angle_gamma   90.00
#
_symmetry.space_group_name_H-M   'P 1'
#
loop_
_entity.id
_entity.type
_entity.pdbx_description
1 polymer ?
#
loop_
_entity_poly.entity_id
_entity_poly.type
_entity_poly.pdbx_seq_one_letter_code
_entity_poly.pdbx_strand_id
1 'polypeptide(L)'
;MRYFILSAHGGIGYLAALRILAQDPQDVCTFLVPFNESETWKSDPQLRSYIASKTALIQTGDAKNVDDVQRAWHVAEMGIDSECSGIEAVIISDGKSFIHMT
;
A
#
# COMPACT_ATOMS: atom_id res chain seq x y z
N MET A 1 3.15 13.16 -4.07
CA MET A 1 4.11 12.40 -3.24
C MET A 1 3.90 10.90 -3.41
N ARG A 2 4.92 10.06 -3.18
CA ARG A 2 4.83 8.59 -3.31
C ARG A 2 5.05 7.90 -1.97
N TYR A 3 4.15 7.01 -1.61
CA TYR A 3 4.16 6.30 -0.33
C TYR A 3 4.17 4.81 -0.53
N PHE A 4 5.01 4.13 0.23
CA PHE A 4 5.04 2.67 0.28
C PHE A 4 4.42 2.18 1.58
N ILE A 5 3.37 1.37 1.48
CA ILE A 5 2.52 0.97 2.59
C ILE A 5 2.70 -0.52 2.88
N LEU A 6 3.19 -0.82 4.08
CA LEU A 6 3.27 -2.16 4.67
C LEU A 6 2.32 -2.21 5.86
N SER A 7 1.10 -2.72 5.65
CA SER A 7 0.07 -2.80 6.69
C SER A 7 -0.96 -3.86 6.35
N ALA A 8 -1.57 -4.45 7.39
CA ALA A 8 -2.80 -5.21 7.24
C ALA A 8 -3.97 -4.30 6.80
N HIS A 9 -4.98 -4.91 6.16
CA HIS A 9 -6.23 -4.24 5.82
C HIS A 9 -6.93 -3.75 7.09
N GLY A 10 -7.39 -2.49 7.08
CA GLY A 10 -7.95 -1.84 8.28
C GLY A 10 -6.93 -1.40 9.34
N GLY A 11 -5.64 -1.72 9.17
CA GLY A 11 -4.55 -1.29 10.06
C GLY A 11 -4.21 0.21 9.95
N ILE A 12 -3.27 0.67 10.78
CA ILE A 12 -2.89 2.10 10.83
C ILE A 12 -2.35 2.56 9.47
N GLY A 13 -1.52 1.74 8.80
CA GLY A 13 -0.97 2.12 7.50
C GLY A 13 -2.05 2.26 6.42
N TYR A 14 -3.07 1.40 6.46
CA TYR A 14 -4.25 1.53 5.61
C TYR A 14 -5.01 2.84 5.90
N LEU A 15 -5.31 3.14 7.16
CA LEU A 15 -6.04 4.34 7.55
C LEU A 15 -5.26 5.64 7.30
N ALA A 16 -3.93 5.59 7.38
CA ALA A 16 -3.06 6.71 7.03
C ALA A 16 -3.07 6.94 5.51
N ALA A 17 -2.93 5.87 4.72
CA ALA A 17 -2.96 5.96 3.27
C ALA A 17 -4.28 6.53 2.74
N LEU A 18 -5.41 6.15 3.31
CA LEU A 18 -6.71 6.75 2.94
C LEU A 18 -6.77 8.26 3.19
N ARG A 19 -6.19 8.73 4.30
CA ARG A 19 -6.13 10.17 4.59
C ARG A 19 -5.22 10.89 3.60
N ILE A 20 -4.06 10.31 3.29
CA ILE A 20 -3.13 10.83 2.29
C ILE A 20 -3.83 10.97 0.92
N LEU A 21 -4.45 9.89 0.44
CA LEU A 21 -5.17 9.86 -0.83
C LEU A 21 -6.35 10.85 -0.89
N ALA A 22 -6.95 11.18 0.26
CA ALA A 22 -8.02 12.18 0.35
C ALA A 22 -7.50 13.63 0.43
N GLN A 23 -6.25 13.84 0.83
CA GLN A 23 -5.67 15.17 1.00
C GLN A 23 -5.15 15.75 -0.31
N ASP A 24 -4.41 14.96 -1.09
CA ASP A 24 -3.84 15.41 -2.35
C ASP A 24 -4.12 14.38 -3.47
N PRO A 25 -4.82 14.76 -4.55
CA PRO A 25 -5.08 13.86 -5.67
C PRO A 25 -3.83 13.44 -6.46
N GLN A 26 -2.68 14.10 -6.25
CA GLN A 26 -1.39 13.74 -6.85
C GLN A 26 -0.60 12.74 -6.01
N ASP A 27 -1.05 12.43 -4.80
CA ASP A 27 -0.40 11.45 -3.94
C ASP A 27 -0.71 10.02 -4.38
N VAL A 28 0.33 9.20 -4.44
CA VAL A 28 0.25 7.80 -4.85
C VAL A 28 0.64 6.91 -3.68
N CYS A 29 -0.25 6.02 -3.27
CA CYS A 29 0.00 5.01 -2.24
C CYS A 29 0.13 3.64 -2.89
N THR A 30 1.29 2.99 -2.73
CA THR A 30 1.51 1.61 -3.17
C THR A 30 1.46 0.69 -1.96
N PHE A 31 0.51 -0.23 -1.96
CA PHE A 31 0.30 -1.21 -0.92
C PHE A 31 0.95 -2.54 -1.31
N LEU A 32 1.83 -3.07 -0.46
CA LEU A 32 2.25 -4.46 -0.55
C LEU A 32 1.31 -5.31 0.31
N VAL A 33 0.56 -6.20 -0.33
CA VAL A 33 -0.49 -6.99 0.30
C VAL A 33 -0.20 -8.49 0.15
N PRO A 34 -0.61 -9.34 1.12
CA PRO A 34 -0.46 -10.78 0.98
C PRO A 34 -1.15 -11.34 -0.27
N PHE A 35 -0.56 -12.35 -0.90
CA PHE A 35 -1.07 -12.95 -2.14
C PHE A 35 -2.54 -13.40 -2.05
N ASN A 36 -2.94 -13.95 -0.90
CA ASN A 36 -4.29 -14.44 -0.64
C ASN A 36 -5.31 -13.33 -0.31
N GLU A 37 -4.88 -12.06 -0.21
CA GLU A 37 -5.74 -10.93 0.14
C GLU A 37 -5.95 -9.94 -1.03
N SER A 38 -5.32 -10.16 -2.19
CA SER A 38 -5.43 -9.29 -3.37
C SER A 38 -6.87 -8.82 -3.67
N GLU A 39 -7.81 -9.76 -3.69
CA GLU A 39 -9.20 -9.47 -4.05
C GLU A 39 -9.93 -8.67 -2.97
N THR A 40 -9.60 -8.88 -1.68
CA THR A 40 -10.10 -8.07 -0.57
C THR A 40 -9.72 -6.60 -0.76
N TRP A 41 -8.47 -6.33 -1.14
CA TRP A 41 -7.98 -4.97 -1.36
C TRP A 41 -8.54 -4.33 -2.64
N LYS A 42 -8.65 -5.10 -3.73
CA LYS A 42 -9.21 -4.60 -5.00
C LYS A 42 -10.72 -4.33 -4.94
N SER A 43 -11.44 -5.07 -4.12
CA SER A 43 -12.88 -4.89 -3.92
C SER A 43 -13.24 -3.92 -2.79
N ASP A 44 -12.23 -3.37 -2.09
CA ASP A 44 -12.43 -2.40 -1.02
C ASP A 44 -13.17 -1.14 -1.54
N PRO A 45 -14.38 -0.85 -1.02
CA PRO A 45 -15.15 0.33 -1.41
C PRO A 45 -14.41 1.66 -1.22
N GLN A 46 -13.55 1.77 -0.22
CA GLN A 46 -12.81 2.99 0.09
C GLN A 46 -11.62 3.20 -0.86
N LEU A 47 -11.03 2.13 -1.37
CA LEU A 47 -9.91 2.20 -2.32
C LEU A 47 -10.35 2.24 -3.78
N ARG A 48 -11.58 1.80 -4.08
CA ARG A 48 -12.08 1.59 -5.45
C ARG A 48 -11.86 2.80 -6.37
N SER A 49 -12.17 4.02 -5.93
CA SER A 49 -11.98 5.23 -6.73
C SER A 49 -10.51 5.52 -6.97
N TYR A 50 -9.67 5.34 -5.95
CA TYR A 50 -8.23 5.58 -6.02
C TYR A 50 -7.50 4.54 -6.89
N ILE A 51 -7.96 3.29 -6.87
CA ILE A 51 -7.47 2.25 -7.77
C ILE A 51 -7.83 2.60 -9.22
N ALA A 52 -9.06 3.05 -9.47
CA ALA A 52 -9.49 3.46 -10.80
C ALA A 52 -8.71 4.68 -11.33
N SER A 53 -8.39 5.65 -10.47
CA SER A 53 -7.54 6.79 -10.79
C SER A 53 -6.04 6.49 -10.75
N LYS A 54 -5.64 5.24 -10.45
CA LYS A 54 -4.25 4.78 -10.31
C LYS A 54 -3.44 5.49 -9.22
N THR A 55 -4.09 6.19 -8.29
CA THR A 55 -3.43 6.80 -7.12
C THR A 55 -3.29 5.80 -5.97
N ALA A 56 -4.07 4.71 -5.96
CA ALA A 56 -3.80 3.53 -5.13
C ALA A 56 -3.32 2.37 -5.99
N LEU A 57 -2.13 1.86 -5.72
CA LEU A 57 -1.53 0.72 -6.42
C LEU A 57 -1.47 -0.48 -5.48
N ILE A 58 -1.96 -1.64 -5.92
CA ILE A 58 -1.95 -2.88 -5.14
C ILE A 58 -0.91 -3.83 -5.74
N GLN A 59 0.11 -4.18 -4.95
CA GLN A 59 1.13 -5.15 -5.28
C GLN A 59 1.03 -6.34 -4.34
N THR A 60 1.00 -7.56 -4.89
CA THR A 60 0.95 -8.77 -4.08
C THR A 60 2.36 -9.28 -3.79
N GLY A 61 2.62 -9.65 -2.54
CA GLY A 61 3.90 -10.19 -2.11
C GLY A 61 3.95 -10.49 -0.62
N ASP A 62 5.01 -11.17 -0.19
CA ASP A 62 5.35 -11.33 1.21
C ASP A 62 6.31 -10.21 1.65
N ALA A 63 5.91 -9.41 2.63
CA ALA A 63 6.76 -8.35 3.18
C ALA A 63 8.03 -8.87 3.89
N LYS A 64 8.12 -10.18 4.16
CA LYS A 64 9.32 -10.85 4.67
C LYS A 64 10.25 -11.35 3.55
N ASN A 65 9.80 -11.33 2.30
CA ASN A 65 10.60 -11.69 1.14
C ASN A 65 11.20 -10.43 0.51
N VAL A 66 12.53 -10.39 0.41
CA VAL A 66 13.25 -9.21 -0.10
C VAL A 66 12.94 -8.91 -1.57
N ASP A 67 12.78 -9.93 -2.41
CA ASP A 67 12.51 -9.76 -3.83
C ASP A 67 11.10 -9.20 -4.04
N ASP A 68 10.14 -9.64 -3.23
CA ASP A 68 8.76 -9.14 -3.26
C ASP A 68 8.71 -7.66 -2.86
N VAL A 69 9.43 -7.29 -1.80
CA VAL A 69 9.57 -5.90 -1.37
C VAL A 69 10.24 -5.06 -2.45
N GLN A 70 11.33 -5.55 -3.06
CA GLN A 70 12.03 -4.82 -4.13
C GLN A 70 11.15 -4.57 -5.35
N ARG A 71 10.37 -5.57 -5.79
CA ARG A 71 9.46 -5.39 -6.94
C ARG A 71 8.37 -4.37 -6.63
N ALA A 72 7.78 -4.44 -5.45
CA ALA A 72 6.73 -3.50 -5.04
C ALA A 72 7.28 -2.08 -4.82
N TRP A 73 8.50 -1.97 -4.29
CA TRP A 73 9.23 -0.71 -4.16
C TRP A 73 9.47 -0.06 -5.53
N HIS A 74 9.92 -0.84 -6.51
CA HIS A 74 10.13 -0.34 -7.87
C HIS A 74 8.85 0.21 -8.49
N VAL A 75 7.70 -0.46 -8.27
CA VAL A 75 6.39 0.06 -8.70
C VAL A 75 6.06 1.38 -8.02
N ALA A 76 6.34 1.49 -6.72
CA ALA A 76 6.10 2.70 -5.95
C ALA A 76 6.97 3.88 -6.43
N GLU A 77 8.23 3.63 -6.81
CA GLU A 77 9.12 4.64 -7.41
C GLU A 77 8.58 5.13 -8.76
N MET A 78 8.15 4.21 -9.63
CA MET A 78 7.71 4.57 -10.98
C MET A 78 6.35 5.28 -10.99
N GLY A 79 5.43 4.94 -10.08
CA GLY A 79 4.11 5.57 -10.02
C GLY A 79 3.37 5.57 -11.35
N ILE A 80 2.64 6.65 -11.66
CA ILE A 80 1.89 6.84 -12.93
C ILE A 80 2.76 7.51 -14.01
N ASP A 81 3.74 8.34 -13.62
CA ASP A 81 4.65 9.06 -14.52
C ASP A 81 6.12 8.93 -14.09
N SER A 82 7.01 8.68 -15.06
CA SER A 82 8.43 8.37 -14.85
C SER A 82 9.31 9.57 -14.45
N GLU A 83 8.76 10.78 -14.35
CA GLU A 83 9.54 12.02 -14.17
C GLU A 83 9.76 12.44 -12.70
N CYS A 84 9.29 11.66 -11.72
CA CYS A 84 9.42 12.01 -10.31
C CYS A 84 10.45 11.18 -9.56
N SER A 85 11.16 11.83 -8.64
CA SER A 85 12.30 11.28 -7.90
C SER A 85 11.90 10.51 -6.63
N GLY A 86 11.50 9.25 -6.77
CA GLY A 86 11.53 8.26 -5.67
C GLY A 86 10.36 8.25 -4.68
N ILE A 87 10.49 7.41 -3.64
CA ILE A 87 9.51 7.24 -2.55
C ILE A 87 9.83 8.23 -1.43
N GLU A 88 8.81 8.95 -0.98
CA GLU A 88 8.99 10.02 0.02
C GLU A 88 8.78 9.51 1.45
N ALA A 89 7.94 8.50 1.66
CA ALA A 89 7.75 7.88 2.97
C ALA A 89 7.35 6.41 2.88
N VAL A 90 7.76 5.66 3.91
CA VAL A 90 7.37 4.27 4.13
C VAL A 90 6.53 4.21 5.41
N ILE A 91 5.32 3.65 5.31
CA ILE A 91 4.42 3.48 6.46
C ILE A 91 4.36 1.99 6.78
N ILE A 92 4.90 1.63 7.94
CA ILE A 92 4.93 0.25 8.45
C ILE A 92 4.10 0.18 9.72
N SER A 93 3.11 -0.70 9.75
CA SER A 93 2.34 -1.00 10.95
C SER A 93 2.37 -2.50 11.21
N ASP A 94 3.11 -2.94 12.23
CA ASP A 94 3.05 -4.30 12.74
C ASP A 94 1.84 -4.45 13.66
N GLY A 95 0.84 -5.22 13.21
CA GLY A 95 -0.24 -5.68 14.06
C GLY A 95 0.16 -7.01 14.67
N LYS A 96 0.66 -7.01 15.91
CA LYS A 96 0.72 -8.25 16.70
C LYS A 96 -0.68 -8.85 16.76
N SER A 97 -0.88 -9.98 16.10
CA SER A 97 -2.00 -10.88 16.39
C SER A 97 -1.95 -11.20 17.89
N PHE A 98 -2.96 -10.77 18.65
CA PHE A 98 -3.02 -11.03 20.08
C PHE A 98 -3.12 -12.53 20.33
N ILE A 99 -2.06 -13.07 20.93
CA ILE A 99 -1.99 -13.99 22.08
C ILE A 99 -3.08 -15.08 22.16
N HIS A 100 -2.63 -16.32 22.01
CA HIS A 100 -3.27 -17.54 22.51
C HIS A 100 -3.83 -17.32 23.93
N MET A 101 -5.15 -17.28 24.07
CA MET A 101 -5.78 -17.55 25.36
C MET A 101 -6.21 -19.01 25.35
N THR A 102 -5.46 -19.79 26.13
CA THR A 102 -5.82 -21.12 26.65
C THR A 102 -7.20 -21.13 27.27
#